data_AF-A0A8X8YG27-F1
#
_entry.id   AF-A0A8X8YG27-F1
#
_cell.length_a   1.000
_cell.length_b   1.000
_cell.length_c   1.000
_cell.angle_alpha   90.00
_cell.angle_beta   90.00
_cell.angle_gamma   90.00
#
_symmetry.space_group_name_H-M   'P 1'
#
loop_
_entity.id
_entity.type
_entity.pdbx_description
1 polymer ?
#
loop_
_entity_poly.entity_id
_entity_poly.type
_entity_poly.pdbx_seq_one_letter_code
_entity_poly.pdbx_strand_id
1 'polypeptide(L)'
;MLSPIPDLRAVPGNAYVVSLVLREAKQMHMLEIRIGAKNRGIRPIVQSVCANIYCVDPREEVIQAWYMDDSDADQRLPHHRDPQEFVSFEKLDASKIVSLSFSELGVLSWRLDADNYETDPKLKKIREDRGYSYMDFCEVCPEKLPNYEEKIKNFYEEHLHTDEEIRYCVAGSGYFDVRDRDEAWIRIWVKKGAMIVLPAGIYHRFTLDSDNYIKAMRLFVGDPVWTPFNRPHDHLPARKEYVDNFVNKAGGGPAVDAAAA
;
A
#
# COMPACT_ATOMS: atom_id res chain seq x y z
N MET A 1 17.29 -9.20 -12.94
CA MET A 1 17.37 -8.47 -14.22
C MET A 1 17.38 -9.46 -15.38
N LEU A 2 16.25 -9.60 -16.07
CA LEU A 2 16.15 -10.10 -17.45
C LEU A 2 14.97 -9.34 -18.06
N SER A 3 15.21 -8.60 -19.13
CA SER A 3 14.19 -7.81 -19.82
C SER A 3 13.14 -8.74 -20.43
N PRO A 4 11.83 -8.53 -20.25
CA PRO A 4 10.82 -9.29 -20.95
C PRO A 4 10.61 -8.62 -22.31
N ILE A 5 11.58 -8.74 -23.22
CA ILE A 5 11.31 -8.42 -24.62
C ILE A 5 10.49 -9.60 -25.15
N PRO A 6 9.19 -9.43 -25.49
CA PRO A 6 8.37 -10.52 -25.99
C PRO A 6 8.93 -11.07 -27.31
N ASP A 7 8.94 -12.40 -27.47
CA ASP A 7 9.30 -13.05 -28.74
C ASP A 7 8.17 -12.80 -29.75
N LEU A 8 8.52 -12.16 -30.86
CA LEU A 8 7.59 -11.73 -31.90
C LEU A 8 7.80 -12.61 -33.13
N ARG A 9 6.80 -13.43 -33.45
CA ARG A 9 6.85 -14.30 -34.64
C ARG A 9 5.77 -13.90 -35.65
N ALA A 10 6.20 -13.72 -36.90
CA ALA A 10 5.30 -13.52 -38.02
C ALA A 10 4.63 -14.85 -38.38
N VAL A 11 3.31 -14.84 -38.62
CA VAL A 11 2.55 -16.00 -39.08
C VAL A 11 1.79 -15.68 -40.37
N PRO A 12 1.42 -16.68 -41.19
CA PRO A 12 0.70 -16.46 -42.44
C PRO A 12 -0.61 -15.68 -42.23
N GLY A 13 -0.93 -14.75 -43.15
CA GLY A 13 -2.21 -14.02 -43.15
C GLY A 13 -2.18 -12.62 -42.50
N ASN A 14 -1.09 -11.86 -42.60
CA ASN A 14 -0.94 -10.53 -41.98
C ASN A 14 -1.20 -10.54 -40.46
N ALA A 15 -0.77 -11.58 -39.76
CA ALA A 15 -0.92 -11.70 -38.32
C ALA A 15 0.43 -11.93 -37.63
N TYR A 16 0.53 -11.48 -36.39
CA TYR A 16 1.69 -11.71 -35.53
C TYR A 16 1.23 -12.43 -34.27
N VAL A 17 2.04 -13.38 -33.80
CA VAL A 17 1.87 -14.02 -32.51
C VAL A 17 2.84 -13.35 -31.54
N VAL A 18 2.29 -12.84 -30.44
CA VAL A 18 3.06 -12.38 -29.29
C VAL A 18 2.96 -13.45 -28.23
N SER A 19 4.11 -14.04 -27.86
CA SER A 19 4.19 -15.01 -26.77
C SER A 19 4.54 -14.27 -25.48
N LEU A 20 3.60 -14.26 -24.54
CA LEU A 20 3.78 -13.67 -23.21
C LEU A 20 4.00 -14.79 -22.21
N VAL A 21 5.08 -14.70 -21.44
CA VAL A 21 5.35 -15.62 -20.33
C VAL A 21 4.80 -14.96 -19.07
N LEU A 22 3.67 -15.47 -18.57
CA LEU A 22 3.09 -15.04 -17.31
C LEU A 22 3.68 -15.90 -16.19
N ARG A 23 4.20 -15.25 -15.14
CA ARG A 23 4.63 -15.92 -13.92
C ARG A 23 3.58 -15.69 -12.83
N GLU A 24 2.91 -16.76 -12.43
CA GLU A 24 2.17 -16.82 -11.18
C GLU A 24 2.79 -17.91 -10.32
N ALA A 25 3.01 -17.62 -9.03
CA ALA A 25 3.27 -18.58 -7.95
C ALA A 25 3.88 -19.96 -8.36
N LYS A 26 5.07 -19.94 -9.00
CA LYS A 26 5.86 -21.11 -9.45
C LYS A 26 5.40 -21.85 -10.72
N GLN A 27 4.40 -21.37 -11.46
CA GLN A 27 3.99 -21.94 -12.75
C GLN A 27 4.17 -20.96 -13.91
N MET A 28 4.67 -21.48 -15.05
CA MET A 28 4.88 -20.72 -16.28
C MET A 28 3.67 -20.94 -17.19
N HIS A 29 2.88 -19.88 -17.43
CA HIS A 29 1.79 -19.92 -18.40
C HIS A 29 2.21 -19.14 -19.66
N MET A 30 2.03 -19.77 -20.82
CA MET A 30 2.28 -19.14 -22.12
C MET A 30 0.96 -18.67 -22.71
N LEU A 31 0.79 -17.35 -22.81
CA LEU A 31 -0.37 -16.76 -23.47
C LEU A 31 0.04 -16.34 -24.89
N GLU A 32 -0.63 -16.88 -25.90
CA GLU A 32 -0.44 -16.49 -27.30
C GLU A 32 -1.53 -15.51 -27.73
N ILE A 33 -1.15 -14.27 -28.01
CA ILE A 33 -2.08 -13.26 -28.54
C ILE A 33 -1.83 -13.12 -30.04
N ARG A 34 -2.88 -13.38 -30.85
CA ARG A 34 -2.85 -13.13 -32.30
C ARG A 34 -3.33 -11.71 -32.59
N ILE A 35 -2.45 -10.88 -33.15
CA ILE A 35 -2.77 -9.51 -33.54
C ILE A 35 -2.84 -9.43 -35.07
N GLY A 36 -3.99 -9.02 -35.61
CA GLY A 36 -4.18 -8.77 -37.03
C GLY A 36 -3.62 -7.41 -37.44
N ALA A 37 -2.71 -7.38 -38.41
CA ALA A 37 -2.07 -6.16 -38.87
C ALA A 37 -2.87 -5.49 -40.00
N LYS A 38 -3.47 -4.33 -39.75
CA LYS A 38 -3.88 -3.38 -40.80
C LYS A 38 -2.91 -2.19 -40.79
N ASN A 39 -1.90 -2.23 -41.66
CA ASN A 39 -1.06 -1.11 -42.15
C ASN A 39 -0.53 -0.05 -41.15
N ARG A 40 -0.51 -0.31 -39.84
CA ARG A 40 0.14 0.55 -38.85
C ARG A 40 1.16 -0.28 -38.08
N GLY A 41 2.37 0.27 -37.92
CA GLY A 41 3.53 -0.42 -37.36
C GLY A 41 3.20 -1.18 -36.06
N ILE A 42 3.61 -2.44 -35.98
CA ILE A 42 3.13 -3.40 -34.99
C ILE A 42 3.90 -3.31 -33.67
N ARG A 43 5.15 -2.84 -33.72
CA ARG A 43 5.99 -2.60 -32.53
C ARG A 43 5.32 -1.70 -31.47
N PRO A 44 4.77 -0.51 -31.81
CA PRO A 44 4.11 0.33 -30.81
C PRO A 44 2.82 -0.28 -30.24
N ILE A 45 2.10 -1.11 -31.01
CA ILE A 45 0.90 -1.82 -30.52
C ILE A 45 1.30 -2.89 -29.51
N VAL A 46 2.30 -3.71 -29.83
CA VAL A 46 2.81 -4.77 -28.95
C VAL A 46 3.38 -4.17 -27.66
N GLN A 47 4.12 -3.06 -27.77
CA GLN A 47 4.66 -2.37 -26.61
C GLN A 47 3.56 -1.76 -25.72
N SER A 48 2.48 -1.24 -26.32
CA SER A 48 1.30 -0.76 -25.57
C SER A 48 0.52 -1.90 -24.91
N VAL A 49 0.36 -3.05 -25.58
CA VAL A 49 -0.33 -4.22 -25.03
C VAL A 49 0.49 -4.86 -23.90
N CYS A 50 1.80 -5.00 -24.05
CA CYS A 50 2.68 -5.48 -22.98
C CYS A 50 2.73 -4.52 -21.79
N ALA A 51 2.73 -3.21 -22.03
CA ALA A 51 2.63 -2.22 -20.96
C ALA A 51 1.31 -2.40 -20.18
N ASN A 52 0.18 -2.56 -20.86
CA ASN A 52 -1.13 -2.73 -20.22
C ASN A 52 -1.34 -4.09 -19.52
N ILE A 53 -0.61 -5.15 -19.91
CA ILE A 53 -0.73 -6.49 -19.32
C ILE A 53 0.17 -6.67 -18.08
N TYR A 54 1.25 -5.89 -17.97
CA TYR A 54 2.21 -5.95 -16.85
C TYR A 54 2.40 -4.60 -16.15
N CYS A 55 1.34 -3.79 -16.02
CA CYS A 55 1.38 -2.65 -15.10
C CYS A 55 1.46 -3.19 -13.66
N VAL A 56 2.67 -3.57 -13.23
CA VAL A 56 2.98 -3.70 -11.81
C VAL A 56 2.81 -2.31 -11.23
N ASP A 57 1.96 -2.19 -10.22
CA ASP A 57 1.79 -0.93 -9.52
C ASP A 57 3.16 -0.53 -8.96
N PRO A 58 3.72 0.62 -9.34
CA PRO A 58 5.06 1.02 -8.90
C PRO A 58 5.16 1.15 -7.37
N ARG A 59 4.03 1.25 -6.66
CA ARG A 59 3.98 1.20 -5.19
C ARG A 59 4.50 -0.12 -4.62
N GLU A 60 4.35 -1.25 -5.32
CA GLU A 60 4.77 -2.58 -4.83
C GLU A 60 6.28 -2.66 -4.49
N GLU A 61 7.11 -1.79 -5.08
CA GLU A 61 8.53 -1.68 -4.75
C GLU A 61 8.76 -1.26 -3.30
N VAL A 62 7.92 -0.34 -2.80
CA VAL A 62 8.11 0.36 -1.53
C VAL A 62 7.07 -0.01 -0.48
N ILE A 63 5.93 -0.56 -0.87
CA ILE A 63 4.86 -0.97 0.03
C ILE A 63 4.25 -2.30 -0.40
N GLN A 64 3.98 -3.20 0.53
CA GLN A 64 3.32 -4.49 0.31
C GLN A 64 2.42 -4.82 1.50
N ALA A 65 1.36 -5.62 1.31
CA ALA A 65 0.59 -6.14 2.43
C ALA A 65 0.04 -7.54 2.22
N TRP A 66 -0.27 -8.16 3.35
CA TRP A 66 -0.77 -9.51 3.44
C TRP A 66 -1.54 -9.73 4.73
N TYR A 67 -2.38 -10.76 4.75
CA TYR A 67 -2.99 -11.23 5.98
C TYR A 67 -1.99 -11.96 6.86
N MET A 68 -2.10 -11.72 8.16
CA MET A 68 -1.21 -12.30 9.17
C MET A 68 -1.63 -13.73 9.55
N ASP A 69 -0.64 -14.55 9.90
CA ASP A 69 -0.84 -15.78 10.67
C ASP A 69 -1.22 -15.47 12.15
N ASP A 70 -1.60 -16.51 12.90
CA ASP A 70 -1.97 -16.42 14.31
C ASP A 70 -0.81 -16.78 15.26
N SER A 71 0.44 -16.73 14.77
CA SER A 71 1.63 -17.11 15.55
C SER A 71 1.96 -16.09 16.64
N ASP A 72 2.47 -16.57 17.78
CA ASP A 72 3.02 -15.74 18.86
C ASP A 72 4.53 -15.48 18.72
N ALA A 73 5.10 -15.81 17.56
CA ALA A 73 6.49 -15.48 17.23
C ALA A 73 6.78 -13.97 17.29
N ASP A 74 8.06 -13.61 17.20
CA ASP A 74 8.50 -12.22 17.24
C ASP A 74 7.74 -11.36 16.22
N GLN A 75 7.00 -10.37 16.73
CA GLN A 75 6.17 -9.43 15.96
C GLN A 75 6.90 -8.75 14.79
N ARG A 76 8.24 -8.70 14.81
CA ARG A 76 9.08 -8.10 13.76
C ARG A 76 9.29 -9.02 12.55
N LEU A 77 8.85 -10.28 12.63
CA LEU A 77 8.88 -11.22 11.51
C LEU A 77 7.75 -10.91 10.52
N PRO A 78 7.78 -11.42 9.27
CA PRO A 78 6.70 -11.13 8.32
C PRO A 78 5.31 -11.66 8.71
N HIS A 79 5.20 -12.76 9.47
CA HIS A 79 3.93 -13.39 9.85
C HIS A 79 3.00 -13.69 8.67
N HIS A 80 3.52 -14.29 7.60
CA HIS A 80 2.68 -14.70 6.48
C HIS A 80 1.84 -15.94 6.84
N ARG A 81 0.57 -15.96 6.46
CA ARG A 81 -0.23 -17.20 6.37
C ARG A 81 0.43 -18.21 5.42
N ASP A 82 0.07 -19.48 5.60
CA ASP A 82 0.39 -20.57 4.67
C ASP A 82 -0.91 -21.17 4.10
N PRO A 83 -1.26 -20.94 2.83
CA PRO A 83 -0.49 -20.19 1.81
C PRO A 83 -0.48 -18.67 2.05
N GLN A 84 0.50 -17.98 1.45
CA GLN A 84 0.58 -16.52 1.51
C GLN A 84 -0.64 -15.85 0.87
N GLU A 85 -1.20 -14.86 1.55
CA GLU A 85 -2.41 -14.15 1.12
C GLU A 85 -2.14 -12.64 1.08
N PHE A 86 -1.74 -12.14 -0.10
CA PHE A 86 -1.44 -10.72 -0.30
C PHE A 86 -2.70 -9.88 -0.52
N VAL A 87 -2.64 -8.62 -0.11
CA VAL A 87 -3.70 -7.60 -0.28
C VAL A 87 -3.26 -6.62 -1.37
N SER A 88 -4.13 -6.36 -2.36
CA SER A 88 -3.81 -5.47 -3.50
C SER A 88 -4.12 -3.99 -3.21
N PHE A 89 -3.38 -3.10 -3.90
CA PHE A 89 -3.55 -1.65 -3.78
C PHE A 89 -4.71 -1.07 -4.59
N GLU A 90 -5.22 -1.83 -5.55
CA GLU A 90 -6.36 -1.47 -6.37
C GLU A 90 -7.45 -2.51 -6.20
N LYS A 91 -8.68 -2.07 -6.49
CA LYS A 91 -9.81 -2.94 -6.78
C LYS A 91 -9.57 -3.56 -8.15
N LEU A 92 -8.75 -4.61 -8.20
CA LEU A 92 -8.60 -5.38 -9.42
C LEU A 92 -9.92 -6.07 -9.73
N ASP A 93 -10.29 -6.04 -11.01
CA ASP A 93 -11.46 -6.67 -11.63
C ASP A 93 -11.85 -8.01 -10.96
N ALA A 94 -13.16 -8.25 -10.84
CA ALA A 94 -13.79 -9.36 -10.10
C ALA A 94 -13.38 -10.78 -10.56
N SER A 95 -12.49 -10.89 -11.54
CA SER A 95 -11.88 -12.11 -12.05
C SER A 95 -10.59 -12.53 -11.32
N LYS A 96 -9.94 -11.63 -10.56
CA LYS A 96 -8.86 -11.98 -9.63
C LYS A 96 -9.44 -12.10 -8.23
N ILE A 97 -9.32 -13.28 -7.63
CA ILE A 97 -9.71 -13.55 -6.24
C ILE A 97 -8.75 -12.77 -5.33
N VAL A 98 -9.06 -11.50 -5.06
CA VAL A 98 -8.45 -10.71 -3.99
C VAL A 98 -9.59 -9.99 -3.29
N SER A 99 -9.85 -10.40 -2.05
CA SER A 99 -11.11 -10.13 -1.35
C SER A 99 -11.24 -8.71 -0.79
N LEU A 100 -10.17 -7.92 -0.70
CA LEU A 100 -10.19 -6.55 -0.20
C LEU A 100 -9.06 -5.71 -0.81
N SER A 101 -9.29 -4.41 -0.96
CA SER A 101 -8.23 -3.43 -1.27
C SER A 101 -8.09 -2.40 -0.15
N PHE A 102 -6.88 -1.85 0.06
CA PHE A 102 -6.60 -0.83 1.07
C PHE A 102 -7.55 0.37 1.07
N SER A 103 -7.98 0.78 -0.12
CA SER A 103 -8.89 1.90 -0.30
C SER A 103 -10.28 1.62 0.30
N GLU A 104 -10.69 0.35 0.42
CA GLU A 104 -11.94 -0.03 1.06
C GLU A 104 -11.91 0.12 2.59
N LEU A 105 -10.71 0.17 3.17
CA LEU A 105 -10.44 0.49 4.57
C LEU A 105 -10.06 1.97 4.76
N GLY A 106 -10.13 2.79 3.70
CA GLY A 106 -9.74 4.20 3.73
C GLY A 106 -8.23 4.45 3.85
N VAL A 107 -7.40 3.41 3.75
CA VAL A 107 -5.94 3.53 3.77
C VAL A 107 -5.46 4.02 2.41
N LEU A 108 -4.68 5.10 2.40
CA LEU A 108 -4.10 5.68 1.18
C LEU A 108 -2.60 5.45 1.14
N SER A 109 -2.05 5.30 -0.06
CA SER A 109 -0.61 5.10 -0.23
C SER A 109 -0.05 5.68 -1.52
N TRP A 110 1.20 6.15 -1.45
CA TRP A 110 1.95 6.70 -2.58
C TRP A 110 3.39 6.20 -2.58
N ARG A 111 3.97 6.10 -3.78
CA ARG A 111 5.41 5.98 -4.00
C ARG A 111 5.99 7.36 -4.34
N LEU A 112 6.93 7.82 -3.52
CA LEU A 112 7.57 9.14 -3.63
C LEU A 112 9.10 9.03 -3.68
N ASP A 113 9.77 10.12 -4.06
CA ASP A 113 11.23 10.18 -4.11
C ASP A 113 11.81 10.60 -2.75
N ALA A 114 12.13 9.60 -1.92
CA ALA A 114 12.65 9.81 -0.57
C ALA A 114 14.07 10.38 -0.54
N ASP A 115 14.80 10.40 -1.65
CA ASP A 115 16.12 11.04 -1.71
C ASP A 115 16.00 12.55 -1.93
N ASN A 116 14.89 13.01 -2.51
CA ASN A 116 14.66 14.42 -2.87
C ASN A 116 13.39 15.00 -2.23
N TYR A 117 12.95 14.47 -1.08
CA TYR A 117 11.67 14.82 -0.45
C TYR A 117 11.46 16.33 -0.25
N GLU A 118 12.52 17.12 -0.02
CA GLU A 118 12.42 18.58 0.16
C GLU A 118 11.93 19.31 -1.10
N THR A 119 12.19 18.73 -2.26
CA THR A 119 11.89 19.31 -3.58
C THR A 119 10.94 18.47 -4.42
N ASP A 120 10.44 17.35 -3.88
CA ASP A 120 9.53 16.45 -4.60
C ASP A 120 8.18 17.16 -4.88
N PRO A 121 7.86 17.47 -6.16
CA PRO A 121 6.63 18.14 -6.51
C PRO A 121 5.39 17.28 -6.20
N LYS A 122 5.51 15.95 -6.15
CA LYS A 122 4.40 15.06 -5.79
C LYS A 122 4.08 15.18 -4.30
N LEU A 123 5.09 15.18 -3.44
CA LEU A 123 4.89 15.40 -2.00
C LEU A 123 4.27 16.77 -1.76
N LYS A 124 4.79 17.82 -2.41
CA LYS A 124 4.23 19.17 -2.32
C LYS A 124 2.73 19.18 -2.69
N LYS A 125 2.38 18.58 -3.83
CA LYS A 125 1.00 18.50 -4.29
C LYS A 125 0.09 17.75 -3.30
N ILE A 126 0.54 16.60 -2.77
CA ILE A 126 -0.24 15.84 -1.77
C ILE A 126 -0.50 16.68 -0.52
N ARG A 127 0.51 17.42 -0.05
CA ARG A 127 0.38 18.29 1.12
C ARG A 127 -0.59 19.45 0.87
N GLU A 128 -0.54 20.06 -0.31
CA GLU A 128 -1.47 21.13 -0.71
C GLU A 128 -2.90 20.59 -0.83
N ASP A 129 -3.10 19.50 -1.58
CA ASP A 129 -4.41 18.89 -1.83
C ASP A 129 -5.07 18.39 -0.53
N ARG A 130 -4.29 17.99 0.49
CA ARG A 130 -4.79 17.44 1.77
C ARG A 130 -4.62 18.36 2.98
N GLY A 131 -4.08 19.56 2.80
CA GLY A 131 -3.90 20.53 3.89
C GLY A 131 -2.85 20.15 4.94
N TYR A 132 -1.83 19.36 4.58
CA TYR A 132 -0.77 18.93 5.50
C TYR A 132 0.24 20.05 5.76
N SER A 133 -0.11 20.91 6.71
CA SER A 133 0.65 22.11 7.10
C SER A 133 1.82 21.83 8.03
N TYR A 134 1.75 20.78 8.85
CA TYR A 134 2.80 20.42 9.80
C TYR A 134 3.64 19.24 9.29
N MET A 135 4.94 19.27 9.59
CA MET A 135 5.81 18.11 9.42
C MET A 135 6.96 18.08 10.42
N ASP A 136 7.37 16.88 10.82
CA ASP A 136 8.63 16.63 11.52
C ASP A 136 9.21 15.25 11.14
N PHE A 137 10.31 14.85 11.78
CA PHE A 137 10.93 13.54 11.59
C PHE A 137 10.97 12.75 12.89
N CYS A 138 10.62 11.47 12.78
CA CYS A 138 10.80 10.48 13.83
C CYS A 138 11.75 9.39 13.34
N GLU A 139 12.88 9.22 14.05
CA GLU A 139 13.79 8.10 13.86
C GLU A 139 13.56 7.08 14.98
N VAL A 140 13.15 5.87 14.61
CA VAL A 140 12.85 4.78 15.53
C VAL A 140 13.97 3.74 15.40
N CYS A 141 14.89 3.79 16.36
CA CYS A 141 15.85 2.72 16.64
C CYS A 141 16.33 2.84 18.09
N PRO A 142 16.91 1.77 18.67
CA PRO A 142 17.31 1.74 20.07
C PRO A 142 18.20 2.92 20.51
N GLU A 143 19.10 3.37 19.62
CA GLU A 143 20.10 4.38 19.94
C GLU A 143 19.60 5.82 19.81
N LYS A 144 18.56 6.05 19.00
CA LYS A 144 18.13 7.41 18.61
C LYS A 144 16.79 7.83 19.19
N LEU A 145 15.92 6.88 19.52
CA LEU A 145 14.59 7.20 20.04
C LEU A 145 14.62 7.29 21.58
N PRO A 146 14.34 8.47 22.17
CA PRO A 146 14.22 8.57 23.63
C PRO A 146 13.09 7.70 24.16
N ASN A 147 13.30 6.99 25.27
CA ASN A 147 12.36 6.02 25.84
C ASN A 147 11.95 4.93 24.84
N TYR A 148 12.90 4.46 24.02
CA TYR A 148 12.69 3.49 22.95
C TYR A 148 11.80 2.30 23.37
N GLU A 149 12.17 1.60 24.44
CA GLU A 149 11.46 0.39 24.92
C GLU A 149 10.00 0.64 25.29
N GLU A 150 9.70 1.82 25.85
CA GLU A 150 8.32 2.20 26.18
C GLU A 150 7.55 2.59 24.92
N LYS A 151 8.18 3.38 24.04
CA LYS A 151 7.56 3.85 22.80
C LYS A 151 7.23 2.71 21.84
N ILE A 152 8.14 1.75 21.63
CA ILE A 152 7.86 0.61 20.74
C ILE A 152 6.71 -0.26 21.25
N LYS A 153 6.55 -0.39 22.57
CA LYS A 153 5.41 -1.08 23.18
C LYS A 153 4.11 -0.31 22.92
N ASN A 154 4.12 1.00 23.15
CA ASN A 154 2.97 1.86 22.89
C ASN A 154 2.58 1.90 21.41
N PHE A 155 3.57 1.89 20.50
CA PHE A 155 3.31 1.82 19.06
C PHE A 155 2.67 0.49 18.65
N TYR A 156 3.05 -0.62 19.30
CA TYR A 156 2.54 -1.95 18.93
C TYR A 156 1.23 -2.35 19.64
N GLU A 157 0.88 -1.69 20.73
CA GLU A 157 -0.44 -1.82 21.34
C GLU A 157 -1.52 -1.41 20.32
N GLU A 158 -2.57 -2.19 20.14
CA GLU A 158 -3.64 -1.85 19.18
C GLU A 158 -4.37 -0.58 19.63
N HIS A 159 -4.36 0.45 18.78
CA HIS A 159 -4.92 1.77 19.10
C HIS A 159 -5.55 2.44 17.89
N LEU A 160 -6.21 3.57 18.14
CA LEU A 160 -6.68 4.49 17.10
C LEU A 160 -6.30 5.93 17.43
N HIS A 161 -6.40 6.80 16.42
CA HIS A 161 -6.29 8.24 16.54
C HIS A 161 -7.59 8.93 16.09
N THR A 162 -7.85 10.12 16.62
CA THR A 162 -8.98 10.97 16.21
C THR A 162 -8.73 11.73 14.91
N ASP A 163 -7.49 11.70 14.44
CA ASP A 163 -6.97 12.36 13.26
C ASP A 163 -6.25 11.34 12.37
N GLU A 164 -5.91 11.72 11.15
CA GLU A 164 -5.13 10.85 10.25
C GLU A 164 -3.73 10.58 10.80
N GLU A 165 -3.29 9.32 10.73
CA GLU A 165 -1.90 8.94 10.96
C GLU A 165 -1.17 8.93 9.61
N ILE A 166 -0.43 10.00 9.33
CA ILE A 166 0.30 10.16 8.06
C ILE A 166 1.79 9.90 8.29
N ARG A 167 2.37 8.98 7.52
CA ARG A 167 3.78 8.58 7.61
C ARG A 167 4.39 8.46 6.23
N TYR A 168 5.51 9.15 6.02
CA TYR A 168 6.33 9.01 4.83
C TYR A 168 7.70 8.44 5.21
N CYS A 169 7.94 7.19 4.82
CA CYS A 169 9.19 6.48 5.12
C CYS A 169 10.33 7.00 4.25
N VAL A 170 11.25 7.76 4.84
CA VAL A 170 12.40 8.34 4.13
C VAL A 170 13.68 7.51 4.28
N ALA A 171 13.74 6.59 5.25
CA ALA A 171 14.78 5.58 5.36
C ALA A 171 14.31 4.37 6.19
N GLY A 172 14.93 3.21 6.00
CA GLY A 172 14.56 1.98 6.71
C GLY A 172 13.19 1.43 6.31
N SER A 173 12.56 0.71 7.23
CA SER A 173 11.29 0.02 7.00
C SER A 173 10.60 -0.42 8.30
N GLY A 174 9.32 -0.78 8.19
CA GLY A 174 8.53 -1.27 9.31
C GLY A 174 7.14 -1.71 8.87
N TYR A 175 6.38 -2.26 9.81
CA TYR A 175 5.04 -2.77 9.61
C TYR A 175 4.00 -1.86 10.28
N PHE A 176 2.97 -1.48 9.53
CA PHE A 176 1.69 -1.01 10.06
C PHE A 176 0.70 -2.15 9.95
N ASP A 177 0.15 -2.62 11.05
CA ASP A 177 -0.93 -3.61 11.01
C ASP A 177 -2.27 -2.88 11.18
N VAL A 178 -3.26 -3.24 10.36
CA VAL A 178 -4.62 -2.67 10.41
C VAL A 178 -5.67 -3.78 10.47
N ARG A 179 -6.83 -3.48 11.07
CA ARG A 179 -7.97 -4.38 11.05
C ARG A 179 -8.73 -4.27 9.74
N ASP A 180 -9.09 -5.40 9.15
CA ASP A 180 -10.10 -5.46 8.10
C ASP A 180 -11.53 -5.41 8.68
N ARG A 181 -12.54 -5.63 7.84
CA ARG A 181 -13.96 -5.57 8.25
C ARG A 181 -14.39 -6.74 9.14
N ASP A 182 -13.71 -7.87 9.02
CA ASP A 182 -13.96 -9.08 9.80
C ASP A 182 -13.02 -9.17 11.01
N GLU A 183 -12.40 -8.04 11.38
CA GLU A 183 -11.48 -7.92 12.51
C GLU A 183 -10.19 -8.75 12.35
N ALA A 184 -9.83 -9.19 11.14
CA ALA A 184 -8.57 -9.85 10.86
C ALA A 184 -7.43 -8.82 10.69
N TRP A 185 -6.20 -9.22 11.04
CA TRP A 185 -5.02 -8.38 10.84
C TRP A 185 -4.49 -8.45 9.42
N ILE A 186 -4.32 -7.27 8.81
CA ILE A 186 -3.55 -7.06 7.58
C ILE A 186 -2.26 -6.35 7.97
N ARG A 187 -1.11 -6.94 7.63
CA ARG A 187 0.21 -6.34 7.81
C ARG A 187 0.61 -5.57 6.58
N ILE A 188 1.04 -4.32 6.78
CA ILE A 188 1.48 -3.39 5.73
C ILE A 188 2.96 -3.08 5.92
N TRP A 189 3.79 -3.65 5.06
CA TRP A 189 5.22 -3.39 5.06
C TRP A 189 5.52 -2.13 4.28
N VAL A 190 6.00 -1.10 4.97
CA VAL A 190 6.45 0.15 4.36
C VAL A 190 7.97 0.20 4.35
N LYS A 191 8.53 0.58 3.21
CA LYS A 191 9.96 0.77 2.98
C LYS A 191 10.23 2.21 2.52
N LYS A 192 11.50 2.61 2.48
CA LYS A 192 11.94 3.90 1.93
C LYS A 192 11.20 4.24 0.61
N GLY A 193 10.56 5.40 0.55
CA GLY A 193 9.78 5.87 -0.58
C GLY A 193 8.27 5.65 -0.44
N ALA A 194 7.80 4.85 0.52
CA ALA A 194 6.38 4.67 0.79
C ALA A 194 5.84 5.79 1.69
N MET A 195 4.79 6.46 1.22
CA MET A 195 3.92 7.29 2.05
C MET A 195 2.61 6.55 2.28
N ILE A 196 2.16 6.48 3.53
CA ILE A 196 0.90 5.86 3.96
C ILE A 196 0.09 6.85 4.80
N VAL A 197 -1.23 6.80 4.63
CA VAL A 197 -2.20 7.52 5.46
C VAL A 197 -3.17 6.50 6.02
N LEU A 198 -3.23 6.39 7.34
CA LEU A 198 -4.27 5.64 8.04
C LEU A 198 -5.38 6.62 8.43
N PRO A 199 -6.65 6.34 8.08
CA PRO A 199 -7.75 7.26 8.37
C PRO A 199 -8.03 7.33 9.88
N ALA A 200 -8.54 8.47 10.34
CA ALA A 200 -9.02 8.61 11.72
C ALA A 200 -10.01 7.48 12.08
N GLY A 201 -9.90 6.94 13.29
CA GLY A 201 -10.78 5.88 13.79
C GLY A 201 -10.48 4.45 13.34
N ILE A 202 -9.49 4.20 12.48
CA ILE A 202 -9.03 2.83 12.19
C ILE A 202 -8.22 2.27 13.37
N TYR A 203 -8.50 1.02 13.76
CA TYR A 203 -7.61 0.31 14.68
C TYR A 203 -6.37 -0.17 13.94
N HIS A 204 -5.22 0.20 14.49
CA HIS A 204 -3.93 -0.11 13.92
C HIS A 204 -2.86 -0.25 15.00
N ARG A 205 -1.69 -0.70 14.59
CA ARG A 205 -0.46 -0.72 15.39
C ARG A 205 0.75 -0.63 14.49
N PHE A 206 1.90 -0.28 15.05
CA PHE A 206 3.17 -0.20 14.35
C PHE A 206 4.24 -1.05 15.03
N THR A 207 5.07 -1.71 14.24
CA THR A 207 6.31 -2.32 14.70
C THR A 207 7.43 -2.19 13.67
N LEU A 208 8.67 -2.14 14.13
CA LEU A 208 9.82 -2.32 13.26
C LEU A 208 9.81 -3.72 12.64
N ASP A 209 10.42 -3.88 11.48
CA ASP A 209 10.78 -5.20 10.98
C ASP A 209 12.14 -5.65 11.57
N SER A 210 12.68 -6.75 11.06
CA SER A 210 13.95 -7.32 11.53
C SER A 210 15.17 -6.40 11.36
N ASP A 211 15.08 -5.37 10.51
CA ASP A 211 16.18 -4.42 10.31
C ASP A 211 16.24 -3.37 11.44
N ASN A 212 15.21 -3.31 12.29
CA ASN A 212 15.16 -2.51 13.53
C ASN A 212 15.41 -1.00 13.33
N TYR A 213 15.09 -0.47 12.16
CA TYR A 213 15.28 0.94 11.87
C TYR A 213 14.25 1.48 10.89
N ILE A 214 13.60 2.58 11.26
CA ILE A 214 12.85 3.43 10.34
C ILE A 214 13.11 4.90 10.64
N LYS A 215 13.17 5.72 9.58
CA LYS A 215 13.04 7.17 9.65
C LYS A 215 11.79 7.57 8.88
N ALA A 216 10.81 8.11 9.58
CA ALA A 216 9.57 8.58 8.99
C ALA A 216 9.45 10.09 9.13
N MET A 217 9.10 10.75 8.03
CA MET A 217 8.49 12.08 8.08
C MET A 217 7.04 11.90 8.53
N ARG A 218 6.64 12.61 9.58
CA ARG A 218 5.26 12.63 10.05
C ARG A 218 4.61 13.91 9.56
N LEU A 219 3.39 13.83 9.02
CA LEU A 219 2.66 14.99 8.50
C LEU A 219 1.33 15.12 9.24
N PHE A 220 0.86 16.35 9.44
CA PHE A 220 -0.42 16.63 10.12
C PHE A 220 -1.15 17.81 9.46
N VAL A 221 -2.48 17.79 9.59
CA VAL A 221 -3.34 18.97 9.37
C VAL A 221 -3.30 19.79 10.66
N GLY A 222 -2.83 21.03 10.59
CA GLY A 222 -2.69 21.89 11.77
C GLY A 222 -1.63 21.38 12.77
N ASP A 223 -1.80 21.72 14.05
CA ASP A 223 -0.92 21.29 15.13
C ASP A 223 -1.16 19.81 15.48
N PRO A 224 -0.11 18.99 15.65
CA PRO A 224 -0.28 17.57 15.78
C PRO A 224 -0.81 17.15 17.16
N VAL A 225 -1.79 16.24 17.16
CA VAL A 225 -2.25 15.52 18.36
C VAL A 225 -1.88 14.05 18.21
N TRP A 226 -0.92 13.60 19.02
CA TRP A 226 -0.35 12.24 18.92
C TRP A 226 -1.03 11.20 19.82
N THR A 227 -2.09 11.59 20.55
CA THR A 227 -2.67 10.75 21.60
C THR A 227 -3.24 9.46 21.01
N PRO A 228 -2.71 8.28 21.37
CA PRO A 228 -3.31 7.00 21.01
C PRO A 228 -4.45 6.67 21.98
N PHE A 229 -5.50 6.05 21.45
CA PHE A 229 -6.58 5.47 22.23
C PHE A 229 -6.55 3.95 22.07
N ASN A 230 -5.90 3.25 23.00
CA ASN A 230 -5.74 1.79 22.97
C ASN A 230 -7.10 1.11 23.01
N ARG A 231 -7.33 0.12 22.15
CA ARG A 231 -8.61 -0.59 22.08
C ARG A 231 -9.01 -1.17 23.47
N PRO A 232 -10.28 -1.06 23.92
CA PRO A 232 -11.47 -0.58 23.20
C PRO A 232 -11.76 0.92 23.38
N HIS A 233 -12.08 1.62 22.28
CA HIS A 233 -12.56 3.01 22.26
C HIS A 233 -13.67 3.27 21.21
N ASP A 234 -14.58 2.30 21.02
CA ASP A 234 -15.63 2.36 19.99
C ASP A 234 -16.66 3.49 20.16
N HIS A 235 -16.67 4.14 21.32
CA HIS A 235 -17.57 5.26 21.62
C HIS A 235 -17.12 6.57 20.97
N LEU A 236 -15.84 6.71 20.58
CA LEU A 236 -15.28 7.93 20.02
C LEU A 236 -15.94 8.31 18.69
N PRO A 237 -16.21 9.61 18.44
CA PRO A 237 -16.83 10.07 17.18
C PRO A 237 -16.06 9.62 15.93
N ALA A 238 -14.73 9.76 15.91
CA ALA A 238 -13.90 9.35 14.79
C ALA A 238 -14.04 7.86 14.45
N ARG A 239 -14.14 6.99 15.48
CA ARG A 239 -14.36 5.55 15.28
C ARG A 239 -15.73 5.25 14.68
N LYS A 240 -16.78 5.92 15.15
CA LYS A 240 -18.14 5.77 14.59
C LYS A 240 -18.19 6.21 13.13
N GLU A 241 -17.59 7.36 12.82
CA GLU A 241 -17.50 7.87 11.45
C GLU A 241 -16.70 6.92 10.53
N TYR A 242 -15.58 6.38 11.01
CA TYR A 242 -14.82 5.36 10.28
C TYR A 242 -15.68 4.13 9.97
N VAL A 243 -16.38 3.60 10.97
CA VAL A 243 -17.24 2.43 10.83
C VAL A 243 -18.36 2.71 9.82
N ASP A 244 -19.01 3.86 9.90
CA ASP A 244 -20.07 4.24 8.96
C ASP A 244 -19.56 4.42 7.52
N ASN A 245 -18.35 4.94 7.35
CA ASN A 245 -17.79 5.23 6.03
C ASN A 245 -17.12 4.02 5.35
N PHE A 246 -16.46 3.14 6.10
CA PHE A 246 -15.59 2.10 5.52
C PHE A 246 -15.99 0.67 5.88
N VAL A 247 -16.72 0.47 6.99
CA VAL A 247 -17.14 -0.86 7.45
C VAL A 247 -18.59 -1.16 7.02
N ASN A 248 -19.52 -0.23 7.29
CA ASN A 248 -20.96 -0.43 7.03
C ASN A 248 -21.38 -0.19 5.57
N LYS A 249 -20.63 0.60 4.79
CA LYS A 249 -21.03 1.06 3.45
C LYS A 249 -20.93 0.03 2.31
N ALA A 250 -20.60 -1.24 2.59
CA ALA A 250 -20.58 -2.30 1.58
C ALA A 250 -21.99 -2.83 1.25
N GLY A 251 -22.88 -1.92 0.84
CA GLY A 251 -24.25 -2.19 0.36
C GLY A 251 -24.73 -1.30 -0.80
N GLY A 252 -23.95 -0.32 -1.28
CA GLY A 252 -24.31 0.40 -2.51
C GLY A 252 -23.66 1.77 -2.68
N GLY A 253 -22.98 1.98 -3.81
CA GLY A 253 -22.56 3.29 -4.32
C GLY A 253 -21.05 3.38 -4.59
N PRO A 254 -20.63 3.92 -5.75
CA PRO A 254 -19.21 4.05 -6.08
C PRO A 254 -18.54 5.00 -5.09
N ALA A 255 -17.29 4.68 -4.73
CA ALA A 255 -16.40 5.62 -4.08
C ALA A 255 -16.39 6.90 -4.92
N VAL A 256 -16.80 8.01 -4.31
CA VAL A 256 -16.69 9.32 -4.95
C VAL A 256 -15.21 9.61 -5.11
N ASP A 257 -14.76 9.69 -6.36
CA ASP A 257 -13.51 10.34 -6.71
C ASP A 257 -13.59 11.78 -6.19
N ALA A 258 -13.00 12.04 -5.03
CA ALA A 258 -12.75 13.38 -4.55
C ALA A 258 -11.56 13.96 -5.33
N ALA A 259 -11.78 14.19 -6.61
CA ALA A 259 -10.95 14.97 -7.51
C ALA A 259 -11.84 15.99 -8.24
N ALA A 260 -12.33 16.99 -7.50
CA ALA A 260 -12.70 18.33 -7.97
C ALA A 260 -13.53 19.07 -6.91
N ALA A 261 -12.89 19.95 -6.15
CA ALA A 261 -13.41 21.25 -5.72
C ALA A 261 -12.25 22.08 -5.16
#